data_AF-A0A1H7UJT5-F1
#
_entry.id   AF-A0A1H7UJT5-F1
#
_cell.length_a   1.000
_cell.length_b   1.000
_cell.length_c   1.000
_cell.angle_alpha   90.00
_cell.angle_beta   90.00
_cell.angle_gamma   90.00
#
_symmetry.space_group_name_H-M   'P 1'
#
loop_
_entity.id
_entity.type
_entity.pdbx_description
1 polymer ?
#
loop_
_entity_poly.entity_id
_entity_poly.type
_entity_poly.pdbx_seq_one_letter_code
_entity_poly.pdbx_strand_id
1 'polypeptide(L)'
;MSKRIYLTGLALFSASMLALSGCEQDSATQELTNDTEEVQEEEAEETEETAEQKDPGANEDQAETGSDETNPEDEEEQAEVEPEEEEETVSIFGNQKNNVYISENGVNVRADSSEESASLGRLIKGNEVTVIDEVAEDETTWYQISHHNTNMNEGWVSSDYTANDMNELHSSTTFDDEELNEFFTSPTLFEENRVVAYYGHPNSEVMGIVGRHPVGELIDLLDETTETYDEADEDMGAVPAIYLVYGTVQPGGEIARMNHDLVMSYIEAAYERGVLVYIDHQMGRYHPTYAIQEIQSFLRYPNVHLALDPEWRTERPMQEVGHITGQEINDVQGIMQDYLDSNDIPGKRQFVFHQFVEKMIHDVEAVSTDYESVIVVHNTSGWGSPDGKRATHERVTEDSPIPYKGFKLWYHYSDDPGVHYDNPLMTPEEVLNLDPEPNLVIYQ
;
A
#
# COMPACT_ATOMS: atom_id res chain seq x y z
N MET A 1 17.78 -21.83 24.82
CA MET A 1 18.05 -20.38 24.73
C MET A 1 16.94 -19.66 25.48
N SER A 2 17.22 -18.53 26.11
CA SER A 2 16.28 -17.85 27.00
C SER A 2 15.36 -16.97 26.15
N LYS A 3 14.04 -17.28 26.11
CA LYS A 3 13.01 -16.39 25.52
C LYS A 3 13.14 -15.01 26.20
N ARG A 4 13.32 -13.94 25.41
CA ARG A 4 13.31 -12.56 25.91
C ARG A 4 11.85 -12.16 26.11
N ILE A 5 11.54 -11.75 27.33
CA ILE A 5 10.23 -11.24 27.73
C ILE A 5 10.11 -9.83 27.15
N TYR A 6 9.05 -9.57 26.40
CA TYR A 6 8.69 -8.24 25.90
C TYR A 6 8.65 -7.22 27.06
N LEU A 7 9.25 -6.04 26.83
CA LEU A 7 9.19 -4.89 27.73
C LEU A 7 7.74 -4.35 27.77
N THR A 8 6.87 -5.00 28.54
CA THR A 8 5.57 -4.43 28.89
C THR A 8 5.74 -3.42 30.02
N GLY A 9 5.78 -2.14 29.66
CA GLY A 9 5.71 -1.02 30.59
C GLY A 9 4.36 -0.99 31.32
N LEU A 10 4.31 -1.51 32.55
CA LEU A 10 3.10 -1.59 33.37
C LEU A 10 2.69 -0.21 33.92
N ALA A 11 1.76 0.48 33.26
CA ALA A 11 1.10 1.68 33.79
C ALA A 11 -0.15 1.31 34.62
N LEU A 12 0.02 1.18 35.94
CA LEU A 12 -1.08 0.95 36.90
C LEU A 12 -1.95 2.21 37.07
N PHE A 13 -3.15 2.23 36.49
CA PHE A 13 -4.23 3.14 36.90
C PHE A 13 -5.28 2.40 37.72
N SER A 14 -5.43 2.84 38.98
CA SER A 14 -6.41 2.33 39.93
C SER A 14 -7.77 3.02 39.71
N ALA A 15 -8.80 2.28 39.28
CA ALA A 15 -10.18 2.77 39.26
C ALA A 15 -11.08 1.88 40.13
N SER A 16 -11.62 2.51 41.17
CA SER A 16 -12.49 1.91 42.19
C SER A 16 -13.85 1.50 41.63
N MET A 17 -14.27 0.28 41.96
CA MET A 17 -15.66 -0.21 41.84
C MET A 17 -16.65 0.66 42.62
N LEU A 18 -17.76 1.00 41.96
CA LEU A 18 -19.06 1.22 42.61
C LEU A 18 -20.14 0.56 41.76
N ALA A 19 -20.58 -0.61 42.21
CA ALA A 19 -21.81 -1.26 41.78
C ALA A 19 -23.02 -0.55 42.40
N LEU A 20 -24.13 -0.44 41.67
CA LEU A 20 -25.47 -0.43 42.25
C LEU A 20 -26.53 -0.97 41.27
N SER A 21 -27.43 -1.74 41.87
CA SER A 21 -28.53 -2.56 41.37
C SER A 21 -29.52 -1.95 40.39
N GLY A 22 -30.19 -2.84 39.64
CA GLY A 22 -31.31 -2.53 38.76
C GLY A 22 -32.69 -2.53 39.43
N CYS A 23 -33.72 -2.47 38.58
CA CYS A 23 -35.10 -2.89 38.81
C CYS A 23 -35.92 -2.84 37.50
N GLU A 24 -36.70 -3.91 37.30
CA GLU A 24 -37.86 -4.15 36.42
C GLU A 24 -38.72 -2.95 35.97
N GLN A 25 -39.27 -3.02 34.74
CA GLN A 25 -40.71 -3.31 34.54
C GLN A 25 -41.14 -3.57 33.07
N ASP A 26 -42.10 -4.49 32.97
CA ASP A 26 -42.93 -4.93 31.84
C ASP A 26 -43.46 -3.84 30.89
N SER A 27 -43.60 -4.19 29.60
CA SER A 27 -44.90 -4.06 28.92
C SER A 27 -45.05 -5.01 27.73
N ALA A 28 -46.26 -5.53 27.60
CA ALA A 28 -46.70 -6.65 26.78
C ALA A 28 -46.85 -6.38 25.26
N THR A 29 -46.55 -7.42 24.50
CA THR A 29 -47.31 -8.02 23.37
C THR A 29 -48.01 -7.12 22.36
N GLN A 30 -47.59 -7.21 21.09
CA GLN A 30 -48.50 -7.28 19.96
C GLN A 30 -47.96 -8.25 18.90
N GLU A 31 -48.71 -9.34 18.70
CA GLU A 31 -48.59 -10.24 17.54
C GLU A 31 -48.99 -9.49 16.27
N LEU A 32 -48.18 -9.63 15.23
CA LEU A 32 -48.62 -9.49 13.84
C LEU A 32 -48.00 -10.63 13.04
N THR A 33 -48.83 -11.62 12.75
CA THR A 33 -48.64 -12.63 11.72
C THR A 33 -48.88 -12.02 10.35
N ASN A 34 -48.01 -12.33 9.39
CA ASN A 34 -48.22 -12.41 7.93
C ASN A 34 -46.81 -12.44 7.31
N ASP A 35 -46.49 -13.13 6.24
CA ASP A 35 -47.08 -14.23 5.49
C ASP A 35 -45.87 -14.71 4.66
N THR A 36 -45.69 -16.02 4.58
CA THR A 36 -44.61 -16.65 3.80
C THR A 36 -44.94 -16.52 2.31
N GLU A 37 -44.14 -15.77 1.55
CA GLU A 37 -44.07 -15.92 0.09
C GLU A 37 -42.70 -16.51 -0.28
N GLU A 38 -42.74 -17.79 -0.66
CA GLU A 38 -41.68 -18.48 -1.39
C GLU A 38 -41.47 -17.78 -2.73
N VAL A 39 -40.24 -17.34 -3.01
CA VAL A 39 -39.79 -17.07 -4.37
C VAL A 39 -38.74 -18.12 -4.70
N GLN A 40 -39.09 -18.95 -5.67
CA GLN A 40 -38.24 -19.98 -6.26
C GLN A 40 -37.10 -19.30 -7.02
N GLU A 41 -35.86 -19.64 -6.69
CA GLU A 41 -34.69 -19.38 -7.52
C GLU A 41 -34.71 -20.36 -8.70
N GLU A 42 -34.79 -19.83 -9.91
CA GLU A 42 -34.53 -20.57 -11.15
C GLU A 42 -33.01 -20.68 -11.34
N GLU A 43 -32.53 -21.92 -11.37
CA GLU A 43 -31.18 -22.29 -11.82
C GLU A 43 -31.01 -21.94 -13.30
N ALA A 44 -29.96 -21.18 -13.63
CA ALA A 44 -29.50 -21.02 -15.01
C ALA A 44 -28.37 -22.02 -15.27
N GLU A 45 -28.72 -23.16 -15.88
CA GLU A 45 -27.78 -24.03 -16.61
C GLU A 45 -27.29 -23.29 -17.87
N GLU A 46 -26.02 -22.91 -17.93
CA GLU A 46 -25.37 -22.57 -19.20
C GLU A 46 -24.88 -23.86 -19.89
N THR A 47 -25.37 -24.03 -21.11
CA THR A 47 -25.11 -25.17 -21.99
C THR A 47 -23.92 -24.88 -22.88
N GLU A 48 -22.97 -25.82 -22.94
CA GLU A 48 -21.89 -25.87 -23.93
C GLU A 48 -22.45 -26.04 -25.34
N GLU A 49 -22.17 -25.10 -26.25
CA GLU A 49 -22.28 -25.33 -27.69
C GLU A 49 -20.89 -25.45 -28.33
N THR A 50 -20.54 -26.70 -28.65
CA THR A 50 -19.47 -27.10 -29.57
C THR A 50 -19.73 -26.59 -30.98
N ALA A 51 -18.78 -25.81 -31.54
CA ALA A 51 -18.77 -25.48 -32.97
C ALA A 51 -17.82 -26.42 -33.73
N GLU A 52 -18.41 -27.25 -34.59
CA GLU A 52 -17.76 -28.22 -35.47
C GLU A 52 -17.25 -27.56 -36.77
N GLN A 53 -16.11 -28.05 -37.24
CA GLN A 53 -15.39 -27.65 -38.45
C GLN A 53 -16.22 -27.66 -39.75
N LYS A 54 -15.84 -26.78 -40.68
CA LYS A 54 -15.84 -27.08 -42.13
C LYS A 54 -14.88 -26.17 -42.91
N ASP A 55 -13.82 -26.78 -43.42
CA ASP A 55 -13.01 -26.34 -44.57
C ASP A 55 -13.80 -26.58 -45.88
N PRO A 56 -13.56 -25.84 -46.98
CA PRO A 56 -12.53 -26.29 -47.93
C PRO A 56 -11.74 -25.18 -48.64
N GLY A 57 -10.43 -25.40 -48.78
CA GLY A 57 -9.80 -25.57 -50.09
C GLY A 57 -8.97 -24.42 -50.69
N ALA A 58 -7.65 -24.59 -50.58
CA ALA A 58 -6.60 -24.45 -51.60
C ALA A 58 -6.55 -23.23 -52.53
N ASN A 59 -5.42 -22.49 -52.50
CA ASN A 59 -4.51 -22.45 -53.64
C ASN A 59 -3.07 -22.09 -53.24
N GLU A 60 -2.12 -22.72 -53.94
CA GLU A 60 -0.67 -22.61 -53.87
C GLU A 60 -0.16 -21.29 -54.47
N ASP A 61 0.96 -20.76 -53.99
CA ASP A 61 2.15 -20.57 -54.85
C ASP A 61 3.42 -20.23 -54.05
N GLN A 62 4.51 -20.85 -54.49
CA GLN A 62 5.89 -20.77 -53.99
C GLN A 62 6.70 -19.69 -54.71
N ALA A 63 7.79 -19.22 -54.07
CA ALA A 63 9.17 -19.11 -54.61
C ALA A 63 9.92 -17.98 -53.85
N GLU A 64 10.91 -18.25 -53.00
CA GLU A 64 12.31 -18.65 -53.25
C GLU A 64 13.25 -17.59 -53.86
N THR A 65 14.32 -17.31 -53.09
CA THR A 65 15.73 -17.04 -53.46
C THR A 65 16.17 -15.64 -53.91
N GLY A 66 17.38 -15.25 -53.45
CA GLY A 66 18.22 -14.29 -54.15
C GLY A 66 19.17 -13.47 -53.28
N SER A 67 20.37 -14.01 -53.03
CA SER A 67 21.58 -13.32 -52.58
C SER A 67 22.05 -12.21 -53.53
N ASP A 68 22.73 -11.18 -53.03
CA ASP A 68 24.03 -10.77 -53.60
C ASP A 68 24.81 -9.82 -52.69
N GLU A 69 26.08 -10.16 -52.49
CA GLU A 69 27.14 -9.26 -52.05
C GLU A 69 27.50 -8.32 -53.22
N THR A 70 27.84 -7.07 -52.93
CA THR A 70 28.98 -6.38 -53.59
C THR A 70 29.24 -5.03 -52.90
N ASN A 71 30.49 -4.85 -52.48
CA ASN A 71 31.11 -3.55 -52.19
C ASN A 71 31.63 -2.96 -53.51
N PRO A 72 31.72 -1.63 -53.68
CA PRO A 72 33.05 -1.03 -53.56
C PRO A 72 33.12 0.38 -52.95
N GLU A 73 34.38 0.71 -52.64
CA GLU A 73 35.02 1.84 -51.97
C GLU A 73 34.67 3.28 -52.40
N ASP A 74 34.78 4.17 -51.39
CA ASP A 74 35.34 5.53 -51.34
C ASP A 74 34.92 6.61 -52.34
N GLU A 75 34.18 7.62 -51.86
CA GLU A 75 34.47 9.04 -52.11
C GLU A 75 34.15 9.90 -50.87
N GLU A 76 35.13 10.68 -50.42
CA GLU A 76 35.04 11.68 -49.35
C GLU A 76 34.21 12.90 -49.81
N GLU A 77 33.16 13.26 -49.08
CA GLU A 77 32.57 14.60 -49.13
C GLU A 77 32.33 15.13 -47.71
N GLN A 78 32.95 16.27 -47.44
CA GLN A 78 32.85 17.03 -46.19
C GLN A 78 31.44 17.62 -46.07
N ALA A 79 30.71 17.23 -45.02
CA ALA A 79 29.47 17.89 -44.62
C ALA A 79 29.69 18.68 -43.32
N GLU A 80 29.27 19.93 -43.34
CA GLU A 80 29.31 20.89 -42.25
C GLU A 80 28.46 20.40 -41.06
N VAL A 81 29.02 20.51 -39.85
CA VAL A 81 28.35 20.17 -38.59
C VAL A 81 27.37 21.29 -38.25
N GLU A 82 26.07 21.05 -38.44
CA GLU A 82 25.02 21.78 -37.72
C GLU A 82 24.92 21.22 -36.28
N PRO A 83 24.67 22.06 -35.27
CA PRO A 83 24.58 21.57 -33.90
C PRO A 83 23.30 20.74 -33.74
N GLU A 84 23.45 19.52 -33.25
CA GLU A 84 22.35 18.66 -32.83
C GLU A 84 21.54 19.40 -31.75
N GLU A 85 20.26 19.67 -32.05
CA GLU A 85 19.29 20.02 -31.02
C GLU A 85 19.17 18.80 -30.10
N GLU A 86 19.44 19.00 -28.80
CA GLU A 86 19.19 18.00 -27.77
C GLU A 86 17.70 17.64 -27.82
N GLU A 87 17.37 16.47 -28.36
CA GLU A 87 16.03 15.89 -28.20
C GLU A 87 15.83 15.63 -26.70
N GLU A 88 14.99 16.46 -26.07
CA GLU A 88 14.45 16.17 -24.74
C GLU A 88 13.81 14.78 -24.79
N THR A 89 14.44 13.82 -24.12
CA THR A 89 13.82 12.54 -23.82
C THR A 89 12.61 12.81 -22.94
N VAL A 90 11.42 12.84 -23.56
CA VAL A 90 10.15 12.87 -22.83
C VAL A 90 10.07 11.58 -22.03
N SER A 91 10.41 11.68 -20.75
CA SER A 91 10.21 10.63 -19.78
C SER A 91 8.73 10.24 -19.76
N ILE A 92 8.46 8.96 -19.96
CA ILE A 92 7.14 8.34 -19.79
C ILE A 92 6.70 8.35 -18.31
N PHE A 93 7.62 8.69 -17.40
CA PHE A 93 7.35 9.06 -16.03
C PHE A 93 7.16 10.58 -15.98
N GLY A 94 5.98 11.04 -15.57
CA GLY A 94 5.69 12.47 -15.44
C GLY A 94 6.85 13.22 -14.80
N ASN A 95 7.25 14.32 -15.43
CA ASN A 95 8.46 15.06 -15.06
C ASN A 95 8.28 15.65 -13.64
N GLN A 96 8.69 14.91 -12.60
CA GLN A 96 8.59 15.31 -11.18
C GLN A 96 9.38 16.58 -10.84
N LYS A 97 10.14 17.12 -11.80
CA LYS A 97 11.03 18.27 -11.62
C LYS A 97 10.32 19.57 -11.22
N ASN A 98 9.00 19.64 -11.36
CA ASN A 98 8.19 20.80 -11.00
C ASN A 98 7.22 20.54 -9.84
N ASN A 99 7.29 19.39 -9.18
CA ASN A 99 6.41 19.11 -8.04
C ASN A 99 7.05 19.61 -6.75
N VAL A 100 6.24 20.24 -5.90
CA VAL A 100 6.62 20.66 -4.54
C VAL A 100 5.58 20.16 -3.55
N TYR A 101 5.96 20.09 -2.28
CA TYR A 101 5.12 19.62 -1.19
C TYR A 101 4.75 20.76 -0.27
N ILE A 102 3.48 20.83 0.13
CA ILE A 102 3.04 21.82 1.12
C ILE A 102 3.67 21.51 2.48
N SER A 103 4.35 22.49 3.08
CA SER A 103 5.12 22.29 4.32
C SER A 103 4.31 22.50 5.61
N GLU A 104 3.14 23.14 5.52
CA GLU A 104 2.29 23.46 6.68
C GLU A 104 0.80 23.18 6.44
N ASN A 105 0.04 23.02 7.54
CA ASN A 105 -1.40 22.83 7.45
C ASN A 105 -2.15 24.15 7.26
N GLY A 106 -3.12 24.16 6.34
CA GLY A 106 -4.02 25.28 6.14
C GLY A 106 -3.45 26.41 5.31
N VAL A 107 -2.46 26.12 4.46
CA VAL A 107 -1.88 27.06 3.48
C VAL A 107 -2.98 27.50 2.51
N ASN A 108 -3.16 28.81 2.36
CA ASN A 108 -4.21 29.34 1.51
C ASN A 108 -3.79 29.30 0.04
N VAL A 109 -4.62 28.69 -0.81
CA VAL A 109 -4.53 28.87 -2.26
C VAL A 109 -5.21 30.19 -2.61
N ARG A 110 -4.50 31.03 -3.34
CA ARG A 110 -4.85 32.42 -3.63
C ARG A 110 -5.24 32.60 -5.09
N ALA A 111 -6.10 33.58 -5.36
CA ALA A 111 -6.55 33.90 -6.72
C ALA A 111 -5.48 34.64 -7.55
N ASP A 112 -4.51 35.25 -6.90
CA ASP A 112 -3.40 36.00 -7.50
C ASP A 112 -2.14 35.85 -6.63
N SER A 113 -0.97 36.26 -7.12
CA SER A 113 0.36 36.19 -6.46
C SER A 113 0.51 37.15 -5.27
N SER A 114 -0.50 37.23 -4.40
CA SER A 114 -0.55 38.17 -3.28
C SER A 114 -1.40 37.65 -2.11
N GLU A 115 -0.95 37.95 -0.89
CA GLU A 115 -1.67 37.62 0.36
C GLU A 115 -3.02 38.34 0.49
N GLU A 116 -3.17 39.49 -0.18
CA GLU A 116 -4.40 40.30 -0.17
C GLU A 116 -5.46 39.76 -1.14
N SER A 117 -5.09 38.84 -2.03
CA SER A 117 -6.02 38.25 -2.98
C SER A 117 -6.98 37.24 -2.32
N ALA A 118 -8.10 37.00 -2.97
CA ALA A 118 -9.12 36.08 -2.47
C ALA A 118 -8.57 34.67 -2.29
N SER A 119 -8.90 34.01 -1.18
CA SER A 119 -8.61 32.59 -0.98
C SER A 119 -9.60 31.74 -1.78
N LEU A 120 -9.07 30.85 -2.62
CA LEU A 120 -9.82 29.85 -3.39
C LEU A 120 -10.06 28.58 -2.59
N GLY A 121 -9.21 28.32 -1.59
CA GLY A 121 -9.32 27.25 -0.62
C GLY A 121 -8.00 27.03 0.11
N ARG A 122 -7.81 25.83 0.68
CA ARG A 122 -6.67 25.54 1.56
C ARG A 122 -6.08 24.17 1.26
N LEU A 123 -4.77 24.06 1.41
CA LEU A 123 -4.01 22.83 1.34
C LEU A 123 -3.47 22.46 2.73
N ILE A 124 -3.09 21.20 2.88
CA ILE A 124 -2.56 20.62 4.11
C ILE A 124 -1.13 20.12 3.88
N LYS A 125 -0.39 19.93 4.98
CA LYS A 125 0.99 19.46 4.92
C LYS A 125 1.09 18.11 4.21
N GLY A 126 2.08 17.98 3.32
CA GLY A 126 2.30 16.80 2.50
C GLY A 126 1.46 16.74 1.21
N ASN A 127 0.57 17.70 0.94
CA ASN A 127 -0.03 17.78 -0.39
C ASN A 127 1.05 18.03 -1.45
N GLU A 128 1.14 17.15 -2.44
CA GLU A 128 1.93 17.36 -3.65
C GLU A 128 1.18 18.28 -4.61
N VAL A 129 1.88 19.30 -5.12
CA VAL A 129 1.34 20.24 -6.12
C VAL A 129 2.36 20.46 -7.23
N THR A 130 1.88 20.64 -8.45
CA THR A 130 2.75 20.93 -9.60
C THR A 130 2.85 22.44 -9.80
N VAL A 131 4.07 22.97 -9.78
CA VAL A 131 4.34 24.37 -10.12
C VAL A 131 4.25 24.56 -11.63
N ILE A 132 3.39 25.48 -12.06
CA ILE A 132 3.14 25.79 -13.48
C ILE A 132 3.59 27.20 -13.88
N ASP A 133 3.75 28.11 -12.91
CA ASP A 133 4.35 29.43 -13.12
C ASP A 133 4.98 29.95 -11.80
N GLU A 134 5.89 30.92 -11.88
CA GLU A 134 6.49 31.57 -10.72
C GLU A 134 6.58 33.10 -10.90
N VAL A 135 6.29 33.83 -9.83
CA VAL A 135 6.42 35.29 -9.78
C VAL A 135 7.11 35.69 -8.49
N ALA A 136 8.21 36.44 -8.61
CA ALA A 136 8.83 37.09 -7.47
C ALA A 136 8.15 38.44 -7.21
N GLU A 137 7.44 38.56 -6.08
CA GLU A 137 6.87 39.82 -5.60
C GLU A 137 7.49 40.19 -4.25
N ASP A 138 8.11 41.37 -4.18
CA ASP A 138 8.81 41.86 -3.00
C ASP A 138 9.89 40.88 -2.47
N GLU A 139 9.66 40.28 -1.30
CA GLU A 139 10.57 39.32 -0.64
C GLU A 139 10.09 37.86 -0.75
N THR A 140 8.95 37.61 -1.39
CA THR A 140 8.33 36.28 -1.47
C THR A 140 8.20 35.84 -2.94
N THR A 141 8.56 34.58 -3.22
CA THR A 141 8.24 33.97 -4.51
C THR A 141 6.86 33.32 -4.40
N TRP A 142 6.02 33.54 -5.38
CA TRP A 142 4.71 32.94 -5.50
C TRP A 142 4.74 31.90 -6.61
N TYR A 143 4.24 30.70 -6.32
CA TYR A 143 4.07 29.64 -7.29
C TYR A 143 2.61 29.57 -7.71
N GLN A 144 2.36 29.66 -9.00
CA GLN A 144 1.10 29.18 -9.55
C GLN A 144 1.18 27.67 -9.58
N ILE A 145 0.19 27.02 -9.01
CA ILE A 145 0.15 25.57 -8.85
C ILE A 145 -1.05 24.98 -9.58
N SER A 146 -0.91 23.74 -10.01
CA SER A 146 -2.02 22.85 -10.32
C SER A 146 -2.10 21.73 -9.30
N HIS A 147 -3.33 21.36 -8.91
CA HIS A 147 -3.56 20.29 -7.95
C HIS A 147 -4.68 19.36 -8.45
N HIS A 148 -4.30 18.12 -8.79
CA HIS A 148 -5.20 17.16 -9.43
C HIS A 148 -6.32 16.63 -8.53
N ASN A 149 -6.23 16.80 -7.20
CA ASN A 149 -7.12 16.16 -6.24
C ASN A 149 -8.07 17.13 -5.51
N THR A 150 -8.26 18.34 -6.04
CA THR A 150 -9.25 19.31 -5.51
C THR A 150 -10.14 19.88 -6.59
N ASN A 151 -11.33 20.35 -6.20
CA ASN A 151 -12.18 21.20 -7.06
C ASN A 151 -11.51 22.54 -7.45
N MET A 152 -10.34 22.83 -6.88
CA MET A 152 -9.45 23.92 -7.24
C MET A 152 -8.42 23.37 -8.23
N ASN A 153 -8.59 23.69 -9.51
CA ASN A 153 -7.66 23.20 -10.54
C ASN A 153 -6.33 23.97 -10.50
N GLU A 154 -6.38 25.27 -10.19
CA GLU A 154 -5.22 26.16 -10.18
C GLU A 154 -5.37 27.30 -9.16
N GLY A 155 -4.24 27.86 -8.72
CA GLY A 155 -4.15 29.06 -7.90
C GLY A 155 -2.72 29.34 -7.46
N TRP A 156 -2.52 30.34 -6.62
CA TRP A 156 -1.19 30.77 -6.17
C TRP A 156 -0.93 30.39 -4.71
N VAL A 157 0.28 29.95 -4.42
CA VAL A 157 0.78 29.70 -3.06
C VAL A 157 2.15 30.36 -2.88
N SER A 158 2.45 30.82 -1.67
CA SER A 158 3.80 31.34 -1.38
C SER A 158 4.78 30.16 -1.29
N SER A 159 5.95 30.33 -1.91
CA SER A 159 7.05 29.36 -1.87
C SER A 159 7.55 29.08 -0.45
N ASP A 160 7.34 30.02 0.48
CA ASP A 160 7.77 29.90 1.88
C ASP A 160 7.05 28.73 2.60
N TYR A 161 5.91 28.30 2.08
CA TYR A 161 5.12 27.17 2.59
C TYR A 161 5.23 25.92 1.72
N THR A 162 6.32 25.82 0.95
CA THR A 162 6.60 24.67 0.10
C THR A 162 7.96 24.06 0.42
N ALA A 163 8.09 22.76 0.17
CA ALA A 163 9.30 21.98 0.25
C ALA A 163 9.56 21.33 -1.11
N ASN A 164 10.80 21.32 -1.56
CA ASN A 164 11.15 20.70 -2.85
C ASN A 164 11.22 19.17 -2.75
N ASP A 165 11.35 18.64 -1.53
CA ASP A 165 11.44 17.22 -1.25
C ASP A 165 10.59 16.89 -0.02
N MET A 166 9.80 15.80 -0.10
CA MET A 166 9.01 15.28 1.03
C MET A 166 9.89 15.03 2.27
N ASN A 167 11.17 14.72 2.06
CA ASN A 167 12.18 14.55 3.10
C ASN A 167 12.33 15.76 4.03
N GLU A 168 12.06 16.97 3.54
CA GLU A 168 12.13 18.22 4.32
C GLU A 168 10.94 18.37 5.28
N LEU A 169 9.85 17.62 5.08
CA LEU A 169 8.65 17.69 5.93
C LEU A 169 8.83 16.96 7.26
N HIS A 170 9.82 16.08 7.35
CA HIS A 170 10.08 15.23 8.50
C HIS A 170 11.01 15.95 9.49
N SER A 171 10.49 16.27 10.67
CA SER A 171 11.22 17.00 11.72
C SER A 171 11.07 16.40 13.12
N SER A 172 10.62 15.13 13.20
CA SER A 172 10.33 14.47 14.47
C SER A 172 11.60 14.06 15.23
N THR A 173 11.61 14.34 16.54
CA THR A 173 12.70 13.95 17.46
C THR A 173 12.40 12.66 18.23
N THR A 174 11.27 12.02 17.97
CA THR A 174 10.76 10.87 18.75
C THR A 174 11.58 9.58 18.56
N PHE A 175 12.52 9.56 17.62
CA PHE A 175 13.24 8.36 17.17
C PHE A 175 14.68 8.26 17.71
N ASP A 176 14.95 8.80 18.90
CA ASP A 176 16.29 8.86 19.50
C ASP A 176 16.61 7.69 20.46
N ASP A 177 15.67 6.78 20.68
CA ASP A 177 15.88 5.58 21.51
C ASP A 177 16.79 4.55 20.80
N GLU A 178 17.99 4.36 21.34
CA GLU A 178 19.02 3.47 20.77
C GLU A 178 18.60 1.99 20.80
N GLU A 179 17.88 1.54 21.83
CA GLU A 179 17.49 0.13 21.98
C GLU A 179 16.36 -0.22 21.00
N LEU A 180 15.37 0.66 20.84
CA LEU A 180 14.32 0.48 19.84
C LEU A 180 14.89 0.53 18.42
N ASN A 181 15.83 1.45 18.15
CA ASN A 181 16.48 1.53 16.85
C ASN A 181 17.30 0.27 16.55
N GLU A 182 18.05 -0.28 17.51
CA GLU A 182 18.77 -1.55 17.35
C GLU A 182 17.80 -2.72 17.10
N PHE A 183 16.66 -2.74 17.79
CA PHE A 183 15.61 -3.75 17.58
C PHE A 183 15.03 -3.68 16.16
N PHE A 184 14.53 -2.52 15.75
CA PHE A 184 13.87 -2.35 14.44
C PHE A 184 14.82 -2.52 13.26
N THR A 185 16.11 -2.20 13.43
CA THR A 185 17.11 -2.32 12.37
C THR A 185 17.90 -3.63 12.43
N SER A 186 17.54 -4.54 13.34
CA SER A 186 18.20 -5.83 13.47
C SER A 186 18.13 -6.63 12.16
N PRO A 187 19.26 -7.17 11.66
CA PRO A 187 19.29 -7.95 10.41
C PRO A 187 18.52 -9.27 10.53
N THR A 188 18.28 -9.77 11.75
CA THR A 188 17.57 -11.03 12.02
C THR A 188 16.13 -10.83 12.45
N LEU A 189 15.62 -9.59 12.50
CA LEU A 189 14.27 -9.28 13.00
C LEU A 189 13.21 -10.19 12.36
N PHE A 190 13.25 -10.33 11.04
CA PHE A 190 12.28 -11.13 10.27
C PHE A 190 12.69 -12.60 10.09
N GLU A 191 13.88 -13.00 10.55
CA GLU A 191 14.31 -14.41 10.61
C GLU A 191 13.90 -15.05 11.94
N GLU A 192 13.87 -14.25 13.01
CA GLU A 192 13.58 -14.71 14.36
C GLU A 192 12.13 -14.41 14.79
N ASN A 193 11.41 -13.55 14.05
CA ASN A 193 10.06 -13.14 14.42
C ASN A 193 9.09 -13.12 13.24
N ARG A 194 7.85 -13.53 13.53
CA ARG A 194 6.68 -13.34 12.68
C ARG A 194 6.07 -11.98 12.94
N VAL A 195 5.62 -11.31 11.89
CA VAL A 195 4.90 -10.05 12.03
C VAL A 195 3.41 -10.32 12.09
N VAL A 196 2.72 -9.74 13.07
CA VAL A 196 1.26 -9.78 13.21
C VAL A 196 0.74 -8.36 13.09
N ALA A 197 -0.12 -8.10 12.11
CA ALA A 197 -0.47 -6.76 11.69
C ALA A 197 -1.98 -6.50 11.75
N TYR A 198 -2.36 -5.28 12.14
CA TYR A 198 -3.71 -4.75 12.00
C TYR A 198 -3.80 -3.78 10.85
N TYR A 199 -4.74 -4.01 9.92
CA TYR A 199 -4.85 -3.32 8.66
C TYR A 199 -6.00 -2.32 8.62
N GLY A 200 -5.80 -1.19 7.94
CA GLY A 200 -6.88 -0.33 7.47
C GLY A 200 -6.53 1.14 7.34
N HIS A 201 -7.57 1.95 7.15
CA HIS A 201 -7.46 3.41 7.08
C HIS A 201 -8.06 4.03 8.36
N PRO A 202 -7.33 4.86 9.12
CA PRO A 202 -7.78 5.43 10.41
C PRO A 202 -9.13 6.15 10.37
N ASN A 203 -9.47 6.76 9.23
CA ASN A 203 -10.74 7.47 9.04
C ASN A 203 -11.85 6.62 8.39
N SER A 204 -11.75 5.28 8.40
CA SER A 204 -12.71 4.40 7.76
C SER A 204 -12.89 3.07 8.51
N GLU A 205 -14.01 2.93 9.20
CA GLU A 205 -14.38 1.70 9.94
C GLU A 205 -14.53 0.46 9.02
N VAL A 206 -14.83 0.69 7.73
CA VAL A 206 -15.05 -0.36 6.73
C VAL A 206 -13.76 -0.84 6.06
N MET A 207 -12.70 -0.03 6.07
CA MET A 207 -11.42 -0.39 5.44
C MET A 207 -10.50 -1.21 6.35
N GLY A 208 -10.90 -1.45 7.60
CA GLY A 208 -10.27 -2.42 8.48
C GLY A 208 -10.26 -2.00 9.95
N ILE A 209 -9.79 -2.89 10.81
CA ILE A 209 -9.74 -2.71 12.26
C ILE A 209 -9.02 -1.42 12.72
N VAL A 210 -8.04 -0.93 11.95
CA VAL A 210 -7.35 0.35 12.23
C VAL A 210 -8.35 1.52 12.31
N GLY A 211 -9.39 1.52 11.49
CA GLY A 211 -10.40 2.58 11.48
C GLY A 211 -11.49 2.41 12.54
N ARG A 212 -11.46 1.34 13.34
CA ARG A 212 -12.49 1.01 14.34
C ARG A 212 -12.08 1.36 15.76
N HIS A 213 -10.79 1.61 16.01
CA HIS A 213 -10.25 1.90 17.33
C HIS A 213 -9.29 3.09 17.29
N PRO A 214 -9.24 3.93 18.34
CA PRO A 214 -8.17 4.90 18.51
C PRO A 214 -6.80 4.20 18.63
N VAL A 215 -5.73 4.83 18.14
CA VAL A 215 -4.39 4.21 18.02
C VAL A 215 -3.87 3.55 19.31
N GLY A 216 -4.09 4.14 20.50
CA GLY A 216 -3.65 3.53 21.76
C GLY A 216 -4.36 2.22 22.08
N GLU A 217 -5.69 2.18 21.93
CA GLU A 217 -6.51 0.98 22.13
C GLU A 217 -6.23 -0.07 21.03
N LEU A 218 -6.02 0.40 19.80
CA LEU A 218 -5.64 -0.45 18.67
C LEU A 218 -4.35 -1.23 18.96
N ILE A 219 -3.31 -0.58 19.50
CA ILE A 219 -2.06 -1.25 19.82
C ILE A 219 -2.25 -2.23 20.99
N ASP A 220 -3.07 -1.91 21.99
CA ASP A 220 -3.37 -2.85 23.08
C ASP A 220 -4.03 -4.15 22.55
N LEU A 221 -5.00 -4.03 21.64
CA LEU A 221 -5.64 -5.17 20.99
C LEU A 221 -4.70 -5.95 20.07
N LEU A 222 -3.77 -5.24 19.42
CA LEU A 222 -2.77 -5.82 18.54
C LEU A 222 -1.74 -6.63 19.33
N ASP A 223 -1.30 -6.13 20.49
CA ASP A 223 -0.39 -6.84 21.39
C ASP A 223 -1.03 -8.15 21.88
N GLU A 224 -2.31 -8.12 22.27
CA GLU A 224 -3.06 -9.32 22.66
C GLU A 224 -3.11 -10.36 21.53
N THR A 225 -3.35 -9.93 20.28
CA THR A 225 -3.37 -10.84 19.13
C THR A 225 -1.98 -11.36 18.79
N THR A 226 -0.96 -10.52 18.90
CA THR A 226 0.43 -10.89 18.64
C THR A 226 0.92 -11.95 19.63
N GLU A 227 0.56 -11.82 20.91
CA GLU A 227 0.88 -12.82 21.95
C GLU A 227 0.32 -14.21 21.58
N THR A 228 -0.87 -14.29 20.95
CA THR A 228 -1.41 -15.59 20.53
C THR A 228 -0.54 -16.31 19.48
N TYR A 229 0.21 -15.56 18.66
CA TYR A 229 1.18 -16.15 17.74
C TYR A 229 2.49 -16.52 18.43
N ASP A 230 2.95 -15.73 19.40
CA ASP A 230 4.14 -16.06 20.20
C ASP A 230 3.92 -17.32 21.08
N GLU A 231 2.68 -17.54 21.53
CA GLU A 231 2.28 -18.74 22.26
C GLU A 231 2.10 -19.97 21.35
N ALA A 232 1.62 -19.77 20.12
CA ALA A 232 1.37 -20.84 19.15
C ALA A 232 2.66 -21.36 18.47
N ASP A 233 3.76 -20.59 18.53
CA ASP A 233 5.03 -20.90 17.88
C ASP A 233 6.17 -21.05 18.91
N GLU A 234 6.83 -22.21 18.90
CA GLU A 234 7.97 -22.46 19.78
C GLU A 234 9.31 -22.00 19.18
N ASP A 235 9.38 -21.83 17.86
CA ASP A 235 10.59 -21.60 17.07
C ASP A 235 10.82 -20.12 16.74
N MET A 236 9.76 -19.34 16.47
CA MET A 236 9.83 -17.90 16.20
C MET A 236 9.08 -17.08 17.26
N GLY A 237 9.56 -15.86 17.51
CA GLY A 237 8.78 -14.86 18.26
C GLY A 237 7.70 -14.19 17.39
N ALA A 238 6.90 -13.31 17.96
CA ALA A 238 5.93 -12.50 17.22
C ALA A 238 6.05 -11.00 17.51
N VAL A 239 6.05 -10.14 16.49
CA VAL A 239 6.19 -8.67 16.59
C VAL A 239 4.94 -7.98 16.02
N PRO A 240 4.35 -7.01 16.75
CA PRO A 240 3.15 -6.31 16.30
C PRO A 240 3.45 -5.31 15.18
N ALA A 241 2.48 -5.10 14.29
CA ALA A 241 2.52 -4.06 13.26
C ALA A 241 1.17 -3.37 13.00
N ILE A 242 1.21 -2.08 12.62
CA ILE A 242 0.05 -1.37 12.07
C ILE A 242 0.23 -1.21 10.57
N TYR A 243 -0.78 -1.60 9.78
CA TYR A 243 -0.77 -1.55 8.33
C TYR A 243 -1.73 -0.46 7.84
N LEU A 244 -1.18 0.68 7.43
CA LEU A 244 -1.92 1.90 7.09
C LEU A 244 -2.13 2.02 5.58
N VAL A 245 -3.38 2.12 5.15
CA VAL A 245 -3.70 2.48 3.76
C VAL A 245 -3.48 3.98 3.58
N TYR A 246 -2.32 4.38 3.03
CA TYR A 246 -1.97 5.78 2.79
C TYR A 246 -2.66 6.33 1.55
N GLY A 247 -2.51 5.65 0.42
CA GLY A 247 -3.14 6.02 -0.84
C GLY A 247 -4.39 5.18 -1.05
N THR A 248 -5.56 5.82 -1.20
CA THR A 248 -6.83 5.15 -1.50
C THR A 248 -7.31 5.51 -2.89
N VAL A 249 -7.55 4.53 -3.75
CA VAL A 249 -8.02 4.77 -5.11
C VAL A 249 -9.46 5.28 -5.14
N GLN A 250 -9.71 6.27 -5.98
CA GLN A 250 -11.00 6.91 -6.22
C GLN A 250 -11.47 6.62 -7.66
N PRO A 251 -12.76 6.85 -7.98
CA PRO A 251 -13.25 6.73 -9.35
C PRO A 251 -12.39 7.51 -10.36
N GLY A 252 -12.05 6.90 -11.49
CA GLY A 252 -11.11 7.46 -12.46
C GLY A 252 -9.65 7.15 -12.16
N GLY A 253 -9.35 6.41 -11.10
CA GLY A 253 -7.98 5.99 -10.75
C GLY A 253 -7.17 7.06 -10.03
N GLU A 254 -7.82 8.11 -9.53
CA GLU A 254 -7.18 9.14 -8.71
C GLU A 254 -6.90 8.67 -7.29
N ILE A 255 -5.94 9.29 -6.62
CA ILE A 255 -5.49 8.87 -5.29
C ILE A 255 -5.88 9.91 -4.23
N ALA A 256 -6.71 9.47 -3.29
CA ALA A 256 -6.92 10.18 -2.03
C ALA A 256 -5.80 9.78 -1.06
N ARG A 257 -4.97 10.75 -0.65
CA ARG A 257 -3.83 10.54 0.24
C ARG A 257 -4.21 10.80 1.69
N MET A 258 -3.68 9.99 2.60
CA MET A 258 -3.72 10.26 4.02
C MET A 258 -2.92 11.54 4.34
N ASN A 259 -3.43 12.34 5.28
CA ASN A 259 -2.71 13.51 5.77
C ASN A 259 -1.37 13.08 6.40
N HIS A 260 -0.29 13.79 6.08
CA HIS A 260 1.06 13.48 6.56
C HIS A 260 1.14 13.40 8.10
N ASP A 261 0.54 14.35 8.83
CA ASP A 261 0.61 14.37 10.30
C ASP A 261 -0.20 13.24 10.93
N LEU A 262 -1.26 12.77 10.26
CA LEU A 262 -1.98 11.57 10.68
C LEU A 262 -1.09 10.34 10.53
N VAL A 263 -0.39 10.18 9.40
CA VAL A 263 0.58 9.07 9.22
C VAL A 263 1.65 9.12 10.32
N MET A 264 2.24 10.29 10.55
CA MET A 264 3.25 10.49 11.59
C MET A 264 2.75 10.13 12.99
N SER A 265 1.50 10.47 13.33
CA SER A 265 0.94 10.15 14.64
C SER A 265 0.87 8.65 14.91
N TYR A 266 0.68 7.82 13.87
CA TYR A 266 0.70 6.37 14.00
C TYR A 266 2.13 5.84 14.04
N ILE A 267 3.05 6.35 13.22
CA ILE A 267 4.46 5.95 13.24
C ILE A 267 5.08 6.20 14.62
N GLU A 268 4.85 7.37 15.19
CA GLU A 268 5.37 7.77 16.51
C GLU A 268 4.76 6.92 17.64
N ALA A 269 3.43 6.77 17.66
CA ALA A 269 2.76 5.95 18.66
C ALA A 269 3.17 4.47 18.60
N ALA A 270 3.39 3.94 17.39
CA ALA A 270 3.87 2.58 17.19
C ALA A 270 5.34 2.44 17.64
N TYR A 271 6.19 3.41 17.30
CA TYR A 271 7.60 3.41 17.67
C TYR A 271 7.80 3.32 19.18
N GLU A 272 7.11 4.18 19.95
CA GLU A 272 7.17 4.22 21.43
C GLU A 272 6.76 2.88 22.09
N ARG A 273 6.08 2.01 21.34
CA ARG A 273 5.53 0.72 21.78
C ARG A 273 6.29 -0.48 21.21
N GLY A 274 7.33 -0.29 20.41
CA GLY A 274 8.03 -1.41 19.75
C GLY A 274 7.25 -2.04 18.59
N VAL A 275 6.33 -1.30 17.98
CA VAL A 275 5.41 -1.75 16.94
C VAL A 275 5.90 -1.27 15.56
N LEU A 276 5.87 -2.17 14.58
CA LEU A 276 6.17 -1.87 13.18
C LEU A 276 5.02 -1.11 12.51
N VAL A 277 5.29 -0.43 11.41
CA VAL A 277 4.28 0.24 10.58
C VAL A 277 4.52 -0.11 9.12
N TYR A 278 3.48 -0.52 8.41
CA TYR A 278 3.49 -0.71 6.97
C TYR A 278 2.65 0.39 6.34
N ILE A 279 3.21 1.10 5.37
CA ILE A 279 2.50 2.13 4.61
C ILE A 279 2.14 1.54 3.26
N ASP A 280 0.84 1.42 3.01
CA ASP A 280 0.27 0.78 1.84
C ASP A 280 -0.31 1.79 0.84
N HIS A 281 -0.22 1.47 -0.44
CA HIS A 281 -0.71 2.34 -1.49
C HIS A 281 -1.55 1.59 -2.54
N GLN A 282 -2.81 2.02 -2.67
CA GLN A 282 -3.70 1.66 -3.76
C GLN A 282 -3.35 2.51 -4.98
N MET A 283 -2.67 1.93 -5.97
CA MET A 283 -1.97 2.68 -7.03
C MET A 283 -2.87 3.41 -8.03
N GLY A 284 -4.16 3.07 -8.12
CA GLY A 284 -5.08 3.68 -9.07
C GLY A 284 -4.59 3.55 -10.51
N ARG A 285 -4.62 4.64 -11.28
CA ARG A 285 -4.14 4.65 -12.68
C ARG A 285 -2.62 4.72 -12.83
N TYR A 286 -1.89 4.85 -11.73
CA TYR A 286 -0.46 5.15 -11.74
C TYR A 286 0.40 3.89 -11.84
N HIS A 287 1.65 4.09 -12.29
CA HIS A 287 2.65 3.03 -12.32
C HIS A 287 3.13 2.70 -10.88
N PRO A 288 3.51 1.44 -10.56
CA PRO A 288 3.97 1.07 -9.21
C PRO A 288 5.12 1.94 -8.68
N THR A 289 6.04 2.34 -9.57
CA THR A 289 7.15 3.23 -9.22
C THR A 289 6.71 4.63 -8.80
N TYR A 290 5.61 5.15 -9.35
CA TYR A 290 5.05 6.43 -8.90
C TYR A 290 4.53 6.28 -7.47
N ALA A 291 3.70 5.26 -7.22
CA ALA A 291 3.10 5.03 -5.92
C ALA A 291 4.14 4.80 -4.81
N ILE A 292 5.21 4.05 -5.07
CA ILE A 292 6.26 3.84 -4.07
C ILE A 292 7.02 5.14 -3.76
N GLN A 293 7.24 6.00 -4.76
CA GLN A 293 7.91 7.29 -4.57
C GLN A 293 7.09 8.23 -3.66
N GLU A 294 5.76 8.09 -3.62
CA GLU A 294 4.90 8.88 -2.73
C GLU A 294 5.10 8.53 -1.25
N ILE A 295 5.50 7.30 -0.95
CA ILE A 295 5.60 6.77 0.43
C ILE A 295 7.02 6.42 0.88
N GLN A 296 8.01 6.39 -0.02
CA GLN A 296 9.38 6.01 0.32
C GLN A 296 10.04 6.91 1.37
N SER A 297 9.66 8.19 1.45
CA SER A 297 10.29 9.14 2.38
C SER A 297 10.14 8.71 3.85
N PHE A 298 9.06 7.97 4.16
CA PHE A 298 8.80 7.43 5.49
C PHE A 298 9.75 6.29 5.89
N LEU A 299 10.50 5.67 4.97
CA LEU A 299 11.51 4.65 5.28
C LEU A 299 12.64 5.15 6.19
N ARG A 300 12.78 6.48 6.32
CA ARG A 300 13.70 7.09 7.30
C ARG A 300 13.38 6.69 8.74
N TYR A 301 12.13 6.30 9.01
CA TYR A 301 11.72 5.82 10.31
C TYR A 301 12.04 4.32 10.40
N PRO A 302 12.72 3.90 11.46
CA PRO A 302 13.28 2.54 11.56
C PRO A 302 12.19 1.48 11.65
N ASN A 303 11.03 1.82 12.20
CA ASN A 303 9.88 0.93 12.31
C ASN A 303 8.96 0.94 11.08
N VAL A 304 9.33 1.59 9.97
CA VAL A 304 8.45 1.73 8.78
C VAL A 304 8.88 0.80 7.63
N HIS A 305 7.90 0.13 7.05
CA HIS A 305 7.95 -0.72 5.87
C HIS A 305 6.91 -0.27 4.84
N LEU A 306 7.01 -0.75 3.60
CA LEU A 306 6.14 -0.30 2.52
C LEU A 306 5.37 -1.45 1.89
N ALA A 307 4.24 -1.10 1.29
CA ALA A 307 3.41 -2.04 0.58
C ALA A 307 2.68 -1.40 -0.59
N LEU A 308 2.32 -2.23 -1.57
CA LEU A 308 1.44 -1.86 -2.67
C LEU A 308 0.30 -2.87 -2.77
N ASP A 309 -0.89 -2.38 -3.14
CA ASP A 309 -2.07 -3.19 -3.43
C ASP A 309 -2.30 -3.29 -4.96
N PRO A 310 -1.87 -4.38 -5.63
CA PRO A 310 -2.03 -4.56 -7.09
C PRO A 310 -3.48 -4.61 -7.55
N GLU A 311 -4.39 -5.10 -6.69
CA GLU A 311 -5.82 -5.18 -6.97
C GLU A 311 -6.43 -3.81 -7.31
N TRP A 312 -5.84 -2.74 -6.77
CA TRP A 312 -6.30 -1.37 -6.93
C TRP A 312 -5.56 -0.57 -8.01
N ARG A 313 -4.75 -1.22 -8.85
CA ARG A 313 -4.22 -0.59 -10.07
C ARG A 313 -5.30 -0.53 -11.16
N THR A 314 -6.20 0.43 -11.06
CA THR A 314 -7.39 0.55 -11.89
C THR A 314 -7.94 1.98 -11.96
N GLU A 315 -8.62 2.31 -13.06
CA GLU A 315 -9.46 3.51 -13.18
C GLU A 315 -10.91 3.27 -12.72
N ARG A 316 -11.31 2.01 -12.57
CA ARG A 316 -12.67 1.57 -12.23
C ARG A 316 -12.63 0.72 -10.95
N PRO A 317 -12.35 1.33 -9.79
CA PRO A 317 -12.34 0.62 -8.52
C PRO A 317 -13.68 -0.09 -8.28
N MET A 318 -13.65 -1.23 -7.59
CA MET A 318 -14.79 -2.12 -7.33
C MET A 318 -15.41 -2.84 -8.55
N GLN A 319 -14.93 -2.58 -9.77
CA GLN A 319 -15.44 -3.21 -10.99
C GLN A 319 -14.43 -4.13 -11.65
N GLU A 320 -13.14 -3.87 -11.46
CA GLU A 320 -12.06 -4.69 -11.98
C GLU A 320 -10.95 -4.84 -10.95
N VAL A 321 -10.18 -5.91 -11.14
CA VAL A 321 -8.99 -6.21 -10.34
C VAL A 321 -7.78 -5.85 -11.18
N GLY A 322 -6.95 -4.96 -10.67
CA GLY A 322 -5.69 -4.53 -11.28
C GLY A 322 -4.62 -5.61 -11.31
N HIS A 323 -3.48 -5.29 -11.93
CA HIS A 323 -2.33 -6.17 -12.01
C HIS A 323 -1.00 -5.42 -12.12
N ILE A 324 0.08 -6.10 -11.74
CA ILE A 324 1.47 -5.67 -11.97
C ILE A 324 2.29 -6.86 -12.48
N THR A 325 3.51 -6.61 -12.93
CA THR A 325 4.46 -7.64 -13.38
C THR A 325 5.56 -7.88 -12.35
N GLY A 326 6.23 -9.04 -12.42
CA GLY A 326 7.43 -9.31 -11.63
C GLY A 326 8.56 -8.28 -11.85
N GLN A 327 8.69 -7.75 -13.07
CA GLN A 327 9.64 -6.67 -13.36
C GLN A 327 9.27 -5.36 -12.65
N GLU A 328 7.99 -4.98 -12.63
CA GLU A 328 7.55 -3.78 -11.90
C GLU A 328 7.77 -3.91 -10.38
N ILE A 329 7.64 -5.12 -9.82
CA ILE A 329 8.00 -5.42 -8.42
C ILE A 329 9.50 -5.20 -8.20
N ASN A 330 10.36 -5.67 -9.12
CA ASN A 330 11.81 -5.43 -9.05
C ASN A 330 12.16 -3.94 -9.18
N ASP A 331 11.48 -3.19 -10.04
CA ASP A 331 11.69 -1.74 -10.18
C ASP A 331 11.37 -1.02 -8.86
N VAL A 332 10.29 -1.41 -8.17
CA VAL A 332 9.93 -0.89 -6.85
C VAL A 332 11.00 -1.23 -5.80
N GLN A 333 11.47 -2.49 -5.76
CA GLN A 333 12.55 -2.89 -4.85
C GLN A 333 13.84 -2.08 -5.10
N GLY A 334 14.19 -1.84 -6.36
CA GLY A 334 15.34 -1.04 -6.75
C GLY A 334 15.23 0.40 -6.24
N ILE A 335 14.07 1.05 -6.42
CA ILE A 335 13.82 2.41 -5.90
C ILE A 335 13.95 2.44 -4.37
N MET A 336 13.39 1.46 -3.68
CA MET A 336 13.50 1.37 -2.21
C MET A 336 14.96 1.20 -1.76
N GLN A 337 15.72 0.31 -2.40
CA GLN A 337 17.14 0.10 -2.07
C GLN A 337 17.96 1.37 -2.34
N ASP A 338 17.81 1.98 -3.50
CA ASP A 338 18.52 3.22 -3.86
C ASP A 338 18.21 4.34 -2.86
N TYR A 339 16.96 4.44 -2.41
CA TYR A 339 16.57 5.41 -1.40
C TYR A 339 17.22 5.13 -0.04
N LEU A 340 17.23 3.88 0.42
CA LEU A 340 17.87 3.49 1.68
C LEU A 340 19.38 3.76 1.65
N ASP A 341 20.05 3.34 0.57
CA ASP A 341 21.49 3.46 0.40
C ASP A 341 21.93 4.93 0.24
N SER A 342 21.19 5.72 -0.54
CA SER A 342 21.53 7.14 -0.79
C SER A 342 21.33 8.03 0.43
N ASN A 343 20.53 7.58 1.40
CA ASN A 343 20.25 8.31 2.64
C ASN A 343 20.91 7.69 3.87
N ASP A 344 21.81 6.70 3.69
CA ASP A 344 22.48 5.97 4.77
C ASP A 344 21.51 5.40 5.82
N ILE A 345 20.33 4.93 5.39
CA ILE A 345 19.28 4.44 6.29
C ILE A 345 19.61 2.98 6.68
N PRO A 346 19.79 2.67 7.97
CA PRO A 346 20.16 1.33 8.42
C PRO A 346 18.96 0.36 8.45
N GLY A 347 19.30 -0.93 8.43
CA GLY A 347 18.37 -2.04 8.58
C GLY A 347 17.66 -2.43 7.29
N LYS A 348 17.18 -3.67 7.23
CA LYS A 348 16.40 -4.17 6.09
C LYS A 348 14.96 -3.67 6.18
N ARG A 349 14.29 -3.49 5.04
CA ARG A 349 12.89 -3.08 4.98
C ARG A 349 12.07 -4.09 4.21
N GLN A 350 10.91 -4.45 4.75
CA GLN A 350 9.97 -5.26 4.00
C GLN A 350 9.28 -4.43 2.92
N PHE A 351 9.12 -5.04 1.74
CA PHE A 351 8.23 -4.59 0.68
C PHE A 351 7.16 -5.65 0.47
N VAL A 352 5.90 -5.32 0.74
CA VAL A 352 4.79 -6.26 0.64
C VAL A 352 3.96 -5.98 -0.61
N PHE A 353 3.59 -7.02 -1.35
CA PHE A 353 2.52 -6.93 -2.36
C PHE A 353 1.46 -8.00 -2.12
N HIS A 354 0.22 -7.68 -2.44
CA HIS A 354 -0.93 -8.56 -2.19
C HIS A 354 -1.36 -9.31 -3.45
N GLN A 355 -1.77 -10.56 -3.29
CA GLN A 355 -2.35 -11.37 -4.37
C GLN A 355 -3.44 -12.31 -3.83
N PHE A 356 -4.57 -12.39 -4.53
CA PHE A 356 -5.63 -13.39 -4.27
C PHE A 356 -6.13 -14.10 -5.53
N VAL A 357 -5.76 -13.62 -6.73
CA VAL A 357 -5.98 -14.30 -8.01
C VAL A 357 -4.71 -14.23 -8.88
N GLU A 358 -4.47 -15.25 -9.69
CA GLU A 358 -3.25 -15.37 -10.54
C GLU A 358 -3.01 -14.13 -11.38
N LYS A 359 -4.05 -13.63 -12.05
CA LYS A 359 -3.97 -12.48 -12.97
C LYS A 359 -3.47 -11.17 -12.33
N MET A 360 -3.37 -11.07 -11.01
CA MET A 360 -2.87 -9.84 -10.35
C MET A 360 -1.37 -9.67 -10.52
N ILE A 361 -0.61 -10.76 -10.59
CA ILE A 361 0.85 -10.72 -10.73
C ILE A 361 1.23 -11.53 -11.94
N HIS A 362 1.64 -10.85 -13.00
CA HIS A 362 2.17 -11.50 -14.20
C HIS A 362 3.67 -11.79 -14.00
N ASP A 363 4.10 -12.98 -14.40
CA ASP A 363 5.51 -13.42 -14.34
C ASP A 363 6.11 -13.30 -12.93
N VAL A 364 5.41 -13.80 -11.90
CA VAL A 364 5.86 -13.73 -10.49
C VAL A 364 7.22 -14.43 -10.27
N GLU A 365 7.54 -15.41 -11.11
CA GLU A 365 8.83 -16.10 -11.16
C GLU A 365 10.02 -15.19 -11.52
N ALA A 366 9.74 -14.01 -12.11
CA ALA A 366 10.76 -13.02 -12.44
C ALA A 366 11.12 -12.11 -11.25
N VAL A 367 10.40 -12.20 -10.12
CA VAL A 367 10.72 -11.40 -8.93
C VAL A 367 12.05 -11.85 -8.33
N SER A 368 12.97 -10.90 -8.20
CA SER A 368 14.27 -11.10 -7.57
C SER A 368 14.19 -10.95 -6.05
N THR A 369 15.00 -11.73 -5.35
CA THR A 369 15.23 -11.66 -3.90
C THR A 369 16.65 -11.22 -3.55
N ASP A 370 17.39 -10.67 -4.53
CA ASP A 370 18.80 -10.31 -4.41
C ASP A 370 19.04 -8.88 -3.87
N TYR A 371 17.99 -8.14 -3.53
CA TYR A 371 18.11 -6.80 -2.95
C TYR A 371 18.55 -6.90 -1.47
N GLU A 372 19.70 -6.32 -1.13
CA GLU A 372 20.33 -6.50 0.19
C GLU A 372 19.53 -5.82 1.30
N SER A 373 19.05 -4.61 1.02
CA SER A 373 18.33 -3.75 1.96
C SER A 373 16.81 -3.97 1.95
N VAL A 374 16.28 -4.77 1.02
CA VAL A 374 14.83 -4.96 0.82
C VAL A 374 14.46 -6.44 0.92
N ILE A 375 13.49 -6.76 1.77
CA ILE A 375 12.90 -8.09 1.91
C ILE A 375 11.53 -8.06 1.24
N VAL A 376 11.40 -8.63 0.06
CA VAL A 376 10.09 -8.76 -0.58
C VAL A 376 9.24 -9.83 0.10
N VAL A 377 7.96 -9.52 0.34
CA VAL A 377 6.97 -10.41 0.95
C VAL A 377 5.79 -10.56 0.01
N HIS A 378 5.50 -11.81 -0.38
CA HIS A 378 4.32 -12.12 -1.17
C HIS A 378 3.15 -12.43 -0.23
N ASN A 379 2.22 -11.49 -0.09
CA ASN A 379 1.07 -11.63 0.80
C ASN A 379 -0.15 -12.21 0.08
N THR A 380 -0.66 -13.34 0.59
CA THR A 380 -1.94 -13.90 0.19
C THR A 380 -3.09 -13.11 0.81
N SER A 381 -3.92 -12.52 -0.04
CA SER A 381 -5.13 -11.78 0.35
C SER A 381 -6.40 -12.58 0.03
N GLY A 382 -7.54 -11.90 0.00
CA GLY A 382 -8.86 -12.51 -0.24
C GLY A 382 -9.49 -13.06 1.04
N TRP A 383 -10.80 -13.26 0.98
CA TRP A 383 -11.65 -13.61 2.12
C TRP A 383 -12.44 -14.89 1.85
N GLY A 384 -12.94 -15.51 2.91
CA GLY A 384 -13.96 -16.56 2.82
C GLY A 384 -13.72 -17.72 3.77
N SER A 385 -14.08 -18.93 3.33
CA SER A 385 -13.89 -20.12 4.16
C SER A 385 -12.41 -20.49 4.30
N PRO A 386 -12.00 -21.13 5.41
CA PRO A 386 -10.63 -21.62 5.60
C PRO A 386 -10.11 -22.49 4.44
N ASP A 387 -10.95 -23.37 3.87
CA ASP A 387 -10.56 -24.22 2.73
C ASP A 387 -10.27 -23.39 1.47
N GLY A 388 -11.12 -22.40 1.17
CA GLY A 388 -10.91 -21.49 0.03
C GLY A 388 -9.65 -20.64 0.19
N LYS A 389 -9.35 -20.23 1.42
CA LYS A 389 -8.13 -19.48 1.72
C LYS A 389 -6.87 -20.33 1.63
N ARG A 390 -6.90 -21.57 2.13
CA ARG A 390 -5.81 -22.55 1.93
C ARG A 390 -5.53 -22.78 0.45
N ALA A 391 -6.58 -23.04 -0.33
CA ALA A 391 -6.44 -23.24 -1.78
C ALA A 391 -5.91 -22.00 -2.51
N THR A 392 -6.31 -20.80 -2.05
CA THR A 392 -5.76 -19.55 -2.61
C THR A 392 -4.29 -19.39 -2.27
N HIS A 393 -3.88 -19.68 -1.03
CA HIS A 393 -2.49 -19.61 -0.60
C HIS A 393 -1.59 -20.56 -1.39
N GLU A 394 -1.98 -21.83 -1.49
CA GLU A 394 -1.26 -22.84 -2.28
C GLU A 394 -1.09 -22.37 -3.74
N ARG A 395 -2.19 -21.94 -4.37
CA ARG A 395 -2.19 -21.52 -5.78
C ARG A 395 -1.33 -20.27 -6.05
N VAL A 396 -1.41 -19.23 -5.23
CA VAL A 396 -0.64 -17.99 -5.51
C VAL A 396 0.83 -18.12 -5.14
N THR A 397 1.17 -19.05 -4.24
CA THR A 397 2.56 -19.25 -3.81
C THR A 397 3.31 -20.30 -4.61
N GLU A 398 2.64 -21.16 -5.38
CA GLU A 398 3.20 -22.29 -6.13
C GLU A 398 4.44 -21.91 -6.97
N ASP A 399 4.31 -20.91 -7.84
CA ASP A 399 5.39 -20.46 -8.74
C ASP A 399 6.21 -19.28 -8.19
N SER A 400 5.91 -18.84 -6.96
CA SER A 400 6.52 -17.63 -6.40
C SER A 400 7.89 -17.94 -5.77
N PRO A 401 8.99 -17.35 -6.27
CA PRO A 401 10.35 -17.63 -5.80
C PRO A 401 10.67 -16.98 -4.44
N ILE A 402 9.73 -16.18 -3.94
CA ILE A 402 9.89 -15.34 -2.74
C ILE A 402 9.74 -16.23 -1.50
N PRO A 403 10.74 -16.32 -0.60
CA PRO A 403 10.66 -17.17 0.57
C PRO A 403 9.71 -16.61 1.65
N TYR A 404 9.60 -15.28 1.77
CA TYR A 404 8.76 -14.65 2.78
C TYR A 404 7.32 -14.54 2.30
N LYS A 405 6.40 -15.16 3.05
CA LYS A 405 4.98 -15.20 2.70
C LYS A 405 4.15 -14.43 3.71
N GLY A 406 3.08 -13.83 3.22
CA GLY A 406 2.07 -13.20 4.05
C GLY A 406 0.72 -13.90 3.92
N PHE A 407 -0.13 -13.75 4.93
CA PHE A 407 -1.51 -14.24 4.92
C PHE A 407 -2.45 -13.25 5.61
N LYS A 408 -3.44 -12.75 4.87
CA LYS A 408 -4.38 -11.73 5.36
C LYS A 408 -5.73 -12.31 5.70
N LEU A 409 -6.18 -12.15 6.93
CA LEU A 409 -7.45 -12.56 7.52
C LEU A 409 -8.43 -11.39 7.60
N TRP A 410 -9.72 -11.68 7.54
CA TRP A 410 -10.78 -10.67 7.51
C TRP A 410 -11.77 -10.87 8.65
N TYR A 411 -11.79 -9.94 9.61
CA TYR A 411 -12.73 -9.96 10.73
C TYR A 411 -14.16 -9.71 10.28
N HIS A 412 -15.09 -10.45 10.89
CA HIS A 412 -16.49 -10.06 10.86
C HIS A 412 -16.70 -8.83 11.76
N TYR A 413 -17.38 -7.82 11.25
CA TYR A 413 -17.78 -6.63 12.02
C TYR A 413 -19.18 -6.12 11.71
N SER A 414 -19.76 -6.49 10.57
CA SER A 414 -21.13 -6.17 10.18
C SER A 414 -21.65 -7.16 9.15
N ASP A 415 -22.98 -7.28 9.06
CA ASP A 415 -23.70 -8.03 8.02
C ASP A 415 -24.16 -7.11 6.86
N ASP A 416 -23.69 -5.85 6.83
CA ASP A 416 -24.06 -4.90 5.79
C ASP A 416 -23.59 -5.37 4.39
N PRO A 417 -24.37 -5.11 3.33
CA PRO A 417 -23.98 -5.46 1.97
C PRO A 417 -22.62 -4.86 1.56
N GLY A 418 -21.75 -5.69 1.00
CA GLY A 418 -20.41 -5.28 0.56
C GLY A 418 -19.32 -5.46 1.62
N VAL A 419 -19.67 -5.90 2.84
CA VAL A 419 -18.69 -6.33 3.84
C VAL A 419 -18.26 -7.77 3.56
N HIS A 420 -16.95 -7.96 3.49
CA HIS A 420 -16.33 -9.24 3.22
C HIS A 420 -15.53 -9.70 4.44
N TYR A 421 -15.67 -10.97 4.82
CA TYR A 421 -15.05 -11.53 6.02
C TYR A 421 -14.79 -13.03 5.87
N ASP A 422 -13.93 -13.55 6.75
CA ASP A 422 -13.63 -14.97 6.83
C ASP A 422 -14.66 -15.69 7.70
N ASN A 423 -15.13 -16.85 7.24
CA ASN A 423 -16.18 -17.60 7.95
C ASN A 423 -15.96 -19.13 7.91
N PRO A 424 -15.54 -19.74 9.05
CA PRO A 424 -15.02 -19.07 10.25
C PRO A 424 -13.66 -18.41 9.98
N LEU A 425 -13.26 -17.50 10.86
CA LEU A 425 -11.89 -16.98 10.92
C LEU A 425 -10.93 -18.11 11.33
N MET A 426 -9.80 -18.25 10.64
CA MET A 426 -8.78 -19.25 10.98
C MET A 426 -8.08 -18.90 12.31
N THR A 427 -7.73 -19.90 13.11
CA THR A 427 -6.93 -19.70 14.34
C THR A 427 -5.45 -19.51 14.01
N PRO A 428 -4.63 -18.95 14.93
CA PRO A 428 -3.18 -18.89 14.75
C PRO A 428 -2.58 -20.24 14.34
N GLU A 429 -2.92 -21.33 15.02
CA GLU A 429 -2.39 -22.66 14.69
C GLU A 429 -2.79 -23.11 13.27
N GLU A 430 -3.99 -22.79 12.80
CA GLU A 430 -4.39 -23.10 11.42
C GLU A 430 -3.61 -22.29 10.39
N VAL A 431 -3.26 -21.03 10.70
CA VAL A 431 -2.42 -20.17 9.85
C VAL A 431 -0.98 -20.67 9.84
N LEU A 432 -0.43 -21.08 10.99
CA LEU A 432 0.93 -21.62 11.10
C LEU A 432 1.09 -23.00 10.45
N ASN A 433 -0.02 -23.70 10.18
CA ASN A 433 0.00 -24.97 9.45
C ASN A 433 -0.16 -24.82 7.92
N LEU A 434 -0.18 -23.58 7.40
CA LEU A 434 -0.14 -23.33 5.96
C LEU A 434 1.21 -23.74 5.38
N ASP A 435 1.21 -24.15 4.11
CA ASP A 435 2.41 -24.46 3.35
C ASP A 435 2.39 -23.63 2.06
N PRO A 436 3.37 -22.74 1.83
CA PRO A 436 4.41 -22.31 2.76
C PRO A 436 3.88 -21.61 4.02
N GLU A 437 4.65 -21.64 5.12
CA GLU A 437 4.24 -20.98 6.37
C GLU A 437 4.37 -19.45 6.28
N PRO A 438 3.35 -18.65 6.65
CA PRO A 438 3.41 -17.19 6.60
C PRO A 438 4.31 -16.57 7.70
N ASN A 439 5.18 -15.64 7.30
CA ASN A 439 5.98 -14.78 8.18
C ASN A 439 5.29 -13.45 8.51
N LEU A 440 4.28 -13.06 7.74
CA LEU A 440 3.47 -11.87 7.96
C LEU A 440 2.00 -12.28 8.02
N VAL A 441 1.32 -12.02 9.13
CA VAL A 441 -0.12 -12.25 9.27
C VAL A 441 -0.81 -10.91 9.42
N ILE A 442 -1.82 -10.65 8.60
CA ILE A 442 -2.52 -9.37 8.58
C ILE A 442 -3.98 -9.62 8.96
N TYR A 443 -4.56 -8.82 9.84
CA TYR A 443 -6.00 -8.83 10.16
C TYR A 443 -6.65 -7.53 9.71
N GLN A 444 -7.71 -7.62 8.91
CA GLN A 444 -8.51 -6.48 8.42
C GLN A 444 -9.92 -6.47 9.04
#